data_AF-A0AAW7SNS0-F1
#
_entry.id   AF-A0AAW7SNS0-F1
#
_cell.length_a   1.000
_cell.length_b   1.000
_cell.length_c   1.000
_cell.angle_alpha   90.00
_cell.angle_beta   90.00
_cell.angle_gamma   90.00
#
_symmetry.space_group_name_H-M   'P 1'
#
loop_
_entity.id
_entity.type
_entity.pdbx_description
1 polymer ?
#
loop_
_entity_poly.entity_id
_entity_poly.type
_entity_poly.pdbx_seq_one_letter_code
_entity_poly.pdbx_strand_id
1 'polypeptide(L)'
;MHDYTIPYLELTASAERHIRDYMMLAVAAGDEAERASLRASAVSVFAYWLGFVNAARKTVDGTGREVLQRDEHRLLDLVRAAAAPSGSTTSDHRAP
;
A
#
# COMPACT_ATOMS: atom_id res chain seq x y z
N MET A 1 11.44 -27.00 13.38
CA MET A 1 11.28 -25.73 12.63
C MET A 1 9.82 -25.69 12.23
N HIS A 2 9.00 -24.83 12.85
CA HIS A 2 7.59 -24.72 12.45
C HIS A 2 7.55 -23.89 11.16
N ASP A 3 7.15 -24.52 10.05
CA ASP A 3 6.83 -23.81 8.82
C ASP A 3 5.54 -23.01 9.06
N TYR A 4 5.70 -21.80 9.58
CA TYR A 4 4.62 -20.83 9.68
C TYR A 4 4.27 -20.36 8.26
N THR A 5 3.48 -21.15 7.56
CA THR A 5 2.91 -20.74 6.28
C THR A 5 1.72 -19.86 6.59
N ILE A 6 1.90 -18.54 6.53
CA ILE A 6 0.77 -17.60 6.62
C ILE A 6 -0.13 -17.82 5.40
N PRO A 7 -1.42 -18.10 5.57
CA PRO A 7 -2.35 -18.24 4.45
C PRO A 7 -2.37 -16.97 3.60
N TYR A 8 -2.43 -17.12 2.27
CA TYR A 8 -2.45 -15.99 1.33
C TYR A 8 -3.50 -14.92 1.70
N LEU A 9 -4.71 -15.36 2.05
CA LEU A 9 -5.80 -14.46 2.43
C LEU A 9 -5.48 -13.63 3.68
N GLU A 10 -4.88 -14.25 4.69
CA GLU A 10 -4.48 -13.56 5.92
C GLU A 10 -3.34 -12.57 5.65
N LEU A 11 -2.37 -12.98 4.84
CA LEU A 11 -1.27 -12.11 4.42
C LEU A 11 -1.79 -10.87 3.68
N THR A 12 -2.70 -11.06 2.72
CA THR A 12 -3.30 -9.97 1.93
C THR A 12 -4.17 -9.05 2.80
N ALA A 13 -5.03 -9.62 3.66
CA ALA A 13 -5.87 -8.82 4.55
C ALA A 13 -5.03 -8.01 5.57
N SER A 14 -3.95 -8.60 6.09
CA SER A 14 -3.03 -7.92 7.01
C SER A 14 -2.27 -6.79 6.33
N ALA A 15 -1.74 -7.02 5.12
CA ALA A 15 -1.08 -5.98 4.34
C ALA A 15 -2.02 -4.82 4.03
N GLU A 16 -3.25 -5.12 3.60
CA GLU A 16 -4.28 -4.11 3.30
C GLU A 16 -4.63 -3.27 4.52
N ARG A 17 -4.82 -3.90 5.69
CA ARG A 17 -5.07 -3.19 6.95
C ARG A 17 -3.92 -2.26 7.31
N HIS A 18 -2.69 -2.76 7.32
CA HIS A 18 -1.52 -1.93 7.68
C HIS A 18 -1.29 -0.77 6.69
N ILE A 19 -1.51 -0.98 5.39
CA ILE A 19 -1.47 0.10 4.40
C ILE A 19 -2.49 1.17 4.79
N ARG A 20 -3.74 0.81 5.06
CA ARG A 20 -4.77 1.78 5.48
C ARG A 20 -4.44 2.50 6.78
N ASP A 21 -3.88 1.79 7.77
CA ASP A 21 -3.52 2.38 9.06
C ASP A 21 -2.42 3.43 8.89
N TYR A 22 -1.34 3.11 8.17
CA TYR A 22 -0.29 4.09 7.86
C TYR A 22 -0.82 5.28 7.08
N MET A 23 -1.77 5.05 6.17
CA MET A 23 -2.42 6.11 5.42
C MET A 23 -3.28 7.03 6.29
N MET A 24 -4.03 6.46 7.23
CA MET A 24 -4.82 7.23 8.19
C MET A 24 -3.91 8.08 9.09
N LEU A 25 -2.80 7.50 9.57
CA LEU A 25 -1.80 8.22 10.35
C LEU A 25 -1.15 9.35 9.55
N ALA A 26 -0.84 9.12 8.27
CA ALA A 26 -0.22 10.15 7.41
C ALA A 26 -1.15 11.36 7.21
N VAL A 27 -2.46 11.16 7.19
CA VAL A 27 -3.46 12.24 7.13
C VAL A 27 -3.48 13.05 8.43
N ALA A 28 -3.29 12.39 9.58
CA ALA A 28 -3.26 13.02 10.89
C ALA A 28 -1.90 13.65 11.27
N ALA A 29 -0.84 13.34 10.51
CA ALA A 29 0.52 13.80 10.79
C ALA A 29 0.64 15.33 10.78
N GLY A 30 1.31 15.87 11.79
CA GLY A 30 1.44 17.32 12.00
C GLY A 30 2.50 17.99 11.13
N ASP A 31 3.47 17.22 10.64
CA ASP A 31 4.55 17.69 9.78
C ASP A 31 4.77 16.81 8.53
N GLU A 32 5.46 17.37 7.54
CA GLU A 32 5.67 16.70 6.25
C GLU A 32 6.68 15.55 6.34
N ALA A 33 7.64 15.59 7.28
CA ALA A 33 8.63 14.53 7.42
C ALA A 33 7.99 13.26 8.00
N GLU A 34 7.15 13.40 9.01
CA GLU A 34 6.32 12.34 9.57
C GLU A 34 5.36 11.78 8.51
N ARG A 35 4.64 12.66 7.79
CA ARG A 35 3.74 12.27 6.70
C ARG A 35 4.45 11.46 5.63
N ALA A 36 5.63 11.90 5.19
CA ALA A 36 6.45 11.21 4.20
C ALA A 36 6.92 9.84 4.72
N SER A 37 7.34 9.76 5.99
CA SER A 37 7.76 8.50 6.63
C SER A 37 6.61 7.48 6.70
N LEU A 38 5.40 7.92 7.04
CA LEU A 38 4.21 7.07 7.10
C LEU A 38 3.79 6.58 5.70
N ARG A 39 3.82 7.46 4.69
CA ARG A 39 3.60 7.09 3.28
C ARG A 39 4.64 6.05 2.80
N ALA A 40 5.92 6.25 3.14
CA ALA A 40 6.99 5.29 2.81
C ALA A 40 6.79 3.93 3.52
N SER A 41 6.25 3.94 4.74
CA SER A 41 5.91 2.73 5.48
C SER A 41 4.79 1.95 4.78
N ALA A 42 3.74 2.62 4.30
CA ALA A 42 2.68 2.00 3.50
C ALA A 42 3.24 1.36 2.20
N VAL A 43 4.12 2.08 1.48
CA VAL A 43 4.80 1.55 0.29
C VAL A 43 5.62 0.30 0.62
N SER A 44 6.31 0.30 1.76
CA SER A 44 7.16 -0.81 2.21
C SER A 44 6.33 -2.06 2.54
N VAL A 45 5.16 -1.91 3.16
CA VAL A 45 4.23 -3.03 3.39
C VAL A 45 3.75 -3.64 2.07
N PHE A 46 3.39 -2.80 1.09
CA PHE A 46 3.01 -3.28 -0.25
C PHE A 46 4.16 -4.03 -0.93
N ALA A 47 5.38 -3.46 -0.91
CA ALA A 47 6.55 -4.10 -1.51
C ALA A 47 6.86 -5.46 -0.85
N TYR A 48 6.73 -5.56 0.47
CA TYR A 48 6.89 -6.82 1.21
C TYR A 48 5.86 -7.85 0.75
N TRP A 49 4.57 -7.50 0.75
CA TRP A 49 3.48 -8.37 0.29
C TRP A 49 3.69 -8.83 -1.17
N LEU A 50 4.12 -7.92 -2.05
CA LEU A 50 4.35 -8.21 -3.47
C LEU A 50 5.44 -9.26 -3.67
N GLY A 51 6.44 -9.31 -2.79
CA GLY A 51 7.46 -10.38 -2.79
C GLY A 51 6.86 -11.78 -2.67
N PHE A 52 5.88 -11.98 -1.78
CA PHE A 52 5.19 -13.25 -1.62
C PHE A 52 4.29 -13.58 -2.81
N VAL A 53 3.57 -12.59 -3.32
CA VAL A 53 2.71 -12.75 -4.50
C VAL A 53 3.52 -13.18 -5.71
N ASN A 54 4.69 -12.57 -5.93
CA ASN A 54 5.58 -12.93 -7.04
C ASN A 54 6.13 -14.36 -6.91
N ALA A 55 6.35 -14.85 -5.68
CA ALA A 55 6.68 -16.25 -5.47
C ALA A 55 5.47 -17.16 -5.77
N ALA A 56 4.29 -16.81 -5.26
CA ALA A 56 3.05 -17.58 -5.45
C ALA A 56 2.61 -17.69 -6.92
N ARG A 57 2.80 -16.62 -7.72
CA ARG A 57 2.50 -16.58 -9.16
C ARG A 57 3.11 -17.73 -9.96
N LYS A 58 4.25 -18.26 -9.51
CA LYS A 58 4.95 -19.38 -10.16
C LYS A 58 4.27 -20.73 -9.97
N THR A 59 3.38 -20.83 -8.98
CA THR A 59 2.80 -22.09 -8.50
C THR A 59 1.30 -22.23 -8.78
N VAL A 60 0.63 -21.12 -9.12
CA VAL A 60 -0.82 -21.09 -9.34
C VAL A 60 -1.19 -21.19 -10.83
N ASP A 61 -2.39 -21.70 -11.09
CA ASP A 61 -3.00 -21.79 -12.42
C ASP A 61 -3.54 -20.43 -12.92
N GLY A 62 -4.26 -20.43 -14.04
CA GLY A 62 -4.81 -19.20 -14.64
C GLY A 62 -5.75 -18.45 -13.71
N THR A 63 -6.70 -19.16 -13.09
CA THR A 63 -7.66 -18.57 -12.14
C THR A 63 -6.96 -18.00 -10.92
N GLY A 64 -5.95 -18.70 -10.38
CA GLY A 64 -5.14 -18.19 -9.29
C GLY A 64 -4.39 -16.91 -9.67
N ARG A 65 -3.83 -16.81 -10.88
CA ARG A 65 -3.15 -15.58 -11.35
C ARG A 65 -4.08 -14.39 -11.44
N GLU A 66 -5.32 -14.58 -11.87
CA GLU A 66 -6.32 -13.50 -11.93
C GLU A 66 -6.65 -12.95 -10.54
N VAL A 67 -6.77 -13.83 -9.53
CA VAL A 67 -6.97 -13.43 -8.13
C VAL A 67 -5.78 -12.61 -7.64
N LEU A 68 -4.56 -13.11 -7.84
CA LEU A 68 -3.34 -12.40 -7.44
C LEU A 68 -3.23 -11.02 -8.09
N GLN A 69 -3.57 -10.92 -9.38
CA GLN A 69 -3.54 -9.65 -10.12
C GLN A 69 -4.61 -8.66 -9.64
N ARG A 70 -5.82 -9.14 -9.33
CA ARG A 70 -6.88 -8.30 -8.77
C ARG A 70 -6.46 -7.71 -7.42
N ASP A 71 -5.91 -8.54 -6.55
CA ASP A 71 -5.44 -8.09 -5.24
C ASP A 71 -4.25 -7.13 -5.36
N GLU A 72 -3.35 -7.34 -6.34
CA GLU A 72 -2.24 -6.42 -6.59
C GLU A 72 -2.73 -5.04 -7.00
N HIS A 73 -3.68 -4.95 -7.93
CA HIS A 73 -4.27 -3.67 -8.32
C HIS A 73 -4.95 -2.99 -7.13
N ARG A 74 -5.74 -3.74 -6.35
CA ARG A 74 -6.44 -3.22 -5.17
C ARG A 74 -5.47 -2.58 -4.17
N LEU A 75 -4.38 -3.26 -3.84
CA LEU A 75 -3.40 -2.75 -2.87
C LEU A 75 -2.54 -1.64 -3.46
N LEU A 76 -2.21 -1.70 -4.75
CA LEU A 76 -1.48 -0.64 -5.43
C LEU A 76 -2.25 0.69 -5.45
N ASP A 77 -3.57 0.64 -5.65
CA ASP A 77 -4.41 1.83 -5.63
C ASP A 77 -4.43 2.51 -4.25
N LEU A 78 -4.41 1.72 -3.16
CA LEU A 78 -4.29 2.26 -1.80
C LEU A 78 -2.97 3.02 -1.60
N VAL A 79 -1.86 2.49 -2.12
CA VAL A 79 -0.54 3.12 -1.99
C VAL A 79 -0.38 4.30 -2.96
N ARG A 80 -1.01 4.28 -4.14
CA ARG A 80 -0.99 5.42 -5.07
C ARG A 80 -1.71 6.63 -4.52
N ALA A 81 -2.82 6.42 -3.81
CA ALA A 81 -3.48 7.49 -3.06
C ALA A 81 -2.54 8.14 -2.02
N ALA A 82 -1.53 7.42 -1.54
CA ALA A 82 -0.49 7.93 -0.64
C ALA A 82 0.51 8.85 -1.32
N ALA A 83 0.94 8.49 -2.52
CA ALA A 83 2.00 9.18 -3.24
C ALA A 83 1.54 10.46 -3.94
N ALA A 84 0.23 10.71 -3.99
CA ALA A 84 -0.33 11.93 -4.57
C ALA A 84 0.19 13.16 -3.79
N PRO A 85 0.90 14.09 -4.44
CA PRO A 85 1.35 15.31 -3.78
C PRO A 85 0.14 16.10 -3.31
N SER A 86 0.14 16.49 -2.04
CA SER A 86 -0.85 17.40 -1.45
C SER A 86 -0.55 18.83 -1.92
N GLY A 87 -0.75 19.11 -3.21
CA GLY A 87 -0.26 20.34 -3.83
C GLY A 87 -1.08 20.79 -5.02
N SER A 88 -2.30 21.29 -4.78
CA SER A 88 -2.96 22.23 -5.68
C SER A 88 -4.12 22.98 -4.98
N THR A 89 -3.79 23.97 -4.16
CA THR A 89 -4.56 25.23 -4.08
C THR A 89 -3.82 26.26 -3.22
N THR A 90 -2.89 26.97 -3.84
CA THR A 90 -2.64 28.38 -3.51
C THR A 90 -2.63 29.11 -4.83
N SER A 91 -3.84 29.42 -5.32
CA SER A 91 -3.99 30.43 -6.35
C SER A 91 -3.53 31.76 -5.76
N ASP A 92 -2.56 32.36 -6.42
CA ASP A 92 -2.18 33.76 -6.31
C ASP A 92 -3.41 34.65 -6.10
N HIS A 93 -3.44 35.38 -4.98
CA HIS A 93 -4.20 36.62 -4.91
C HIS A 93 -3.26 37.76 -4.53
N ARG A 94 -2.57 38.27 -5.56
CA ARG A 94 -1.90 39.57 -5.55
C ARG A 94 -2.97 40.64 -5.27
N ALA A 95 -2.86 41.27 -4.10
CA ALA A 95 -3.64 42.45 -3.72
C ALA A 95 -3.12 43.72 -4.44
N PRO A 96 -3.93 44.80 -4.50
CA PRO A 96 -4.06 45.71 -5.65
C PRO A 96 -2.87 46.64 -5.91
#